data_AF-A0A7X0L5Y4-F1
#
_entry.id   AF-A0A7X0L5Y4-F1
#
_cell.length_a   1.000
_cell.length_b   1.000
_cell.length_c   1.000
_cell.angle_alpha   90.00
_cell.angle_beta   90.00
_cell.angle_gamma   90.00
#
_symmetry.space_group_name_H-M   'P 1'
#
loop_
_entity.id
_entity.type
_entity.pdbx_description
1 polymer ?
#
loop_
_entity_poly.entity_id
_entity_poly.type
_entity_poly.pdbx_seq_one_letter_code
_entity_poly.pdbx_strand_id
1 'polypeptide(L)'
;MLKLMRSLRLVCQVRRKKRTTPTGYRGGQGAVAENVLNREFDADAPNRKWVTDVTEFGVGDRKLYLSPVMDLFDRQIISYSIGPPRTWS
;
A
#
# COMPACT_ATOMS: atom_id res chain seq x y z
N MET A 1 28.66 -6.43 -11.28
CA MET A 1 28.66 -5.10 -10.61
C MET A 1 29.34 -5.12 -9.22
N LEU A 2 28.95 -5.99 -8.27
CA LEU A 2 29.57 -6.11 -6.94
C LEU A 2 31.10 -6.35 -6.92
N LYS A 3 31.63 -7.12 -7.89
CA LYS A 3 33.06 -7.47 -7.96
C LYS A 3 33.96 -6.24 -8.24
N LEU A 4 33.47 -5.31 -9.06
CA LEU A 4 34.15 -4.05 -9.38
C LEU A 4 34.10 -3.04 -8.22
N MET A 5 32.97 -2.97 -7.50
CA MET A 5 32.84 -2.09 -6.33
C MET A 5 33.82 -2.50 -5.22
N ARG A 6 34.05 -3.80 -5.03
CA ARG A 6 35.03 -4.31 -4.06
C ARG A 6 36.47 -3.97 -4.43
N SER A 7 36.86 -4.09 -5.71
CA SER A 7 38.23 -3.76 -6.14
C SER A 7 38.53 -2.27 -6.03
N LEU A 8 37.53 -1.42 -6.22
CA LEU A 8 37.64 0.04 -6.13
C LEU A 8 37.39 0.57 -4.70
N ARG A 9 37.21 -0.31 -3.70
CA ARG A 9 36.85 0.06 -2.31
C ARG A 9 35.63 0.99 -2.22
N LEU A 10 34.71 0.90 -3.17
CA LEU A 10 33.49 1.71 -3.20
C LEU A 10 32.39 1.03 -2.38
N VAL A 11 31.87 1.76 -1.38
CA VAL A 11 30.76 1.31 -0.54
C VAL A 11 29.49 2.03 -0.96
N CYS A 12 28.41 1.28 -1.18
CA CYS A 12 27.11 1.86 -1.49
C CYS A 12 26.51 2.47 -0.21
N GLN A 13 26.62 3.79 -0.06
CA GLN A 13 26.03 4.55 1.05
C GLN A 13 24.51 4.72 0.83
N VAL A 14 23.74 3.64 1.00
CA VAL A 14 22.28 3.71 0.95
C VAL A 14 21.78 4.29 2.27
N ARG A 15 21.30 5.54 2.27
CA ARG A 15 20.59 6.11 3.43
C ARG A 15 19.29 5.34 3.67
N ARG A 16 19.18 4.68 4.82
CA ARG A 16 17.93 4.03 5.24
C ARG A 16 16.86 5.11 5.42
N LYS A 17 15.77 5.03 4.63
CA LYS A 17 14.62 5.94 4.77
C LYS A 17 14.05 5.76 6.18
N LYS A 18 14.08 6.80 7.03
CA LYS A 18 13.39 6.77 8.33
C LYS A 18 11.89 6.63 8.04
N ARG A 19 11.28 5.51 8.43
CA ARG A 19 9.83 5.42 8.55
C ARG A 19 9.46 6.19 9.81
N THR A 20 8.90 7.38 9.67
CA THR A 20 8.18 8.02 10.77
C THR A 20 6.95 7.15 11.04
N THR A 21 6.98 6.34 12.08
CA THR A 21 5.79 5.68 12.59
C THR A 21 4.78 6.77 12.93
N PRO A 22 3.53 6.73 12.43
CA PRO A 22 2.50 7.63 12.93
C PRO A 22 2.21 7.19 14.37
N THR A 23 2.80 7.88 15.34
CA THR A 23 2.34 7.86 16.73
C THR A 23 1.00 8.59 16.78
N GLY A 24 -0.04 7.92 16.27
CA GLY A 24 -1.39 8.48 16.14
C GLY A 24 -2.50 7.44 16.24
N TYR A 25 -2.18 6.13 16.27
CA TYR A 25 -3.19 5.11 16.55
C TYR A 25 -3.27 4.87 18.06
N ARG A 26 -3.89 5.81 18.79
CA ARG A 26 -4.39 5.52 20.15
C ARG A 26 -5.65 4.69 20.00
N GLY A 27 -5.62 3.49 20.57
CA GLY A 27 -6.66 2.48 20.44
C GLY A 27 -8.06 3.03 20.68
N GLY A 28 -8.83 3.12 19.61
CA GLY A 28 -10.22 2.68 19.61
C GLY A 28 -10.24 1.37 18.84
N GLN A 29 -10.52 0.26 19.51
CA GLN A 29 -10.95 -0.96 18.82
C GLN A 29 -12.33 -0.66 18.22
N GLY A 30 -12.36 0.04 17.09
CA GLY A 30 -13.48 -0.10 16.17
C GLY A 30 -13.60 -1.59 15.86
N ALA A 31 -14.83 -2.13 15.91
CA ALA A 31 -15.10 -3.56 15.74
C ALA A 31 -14.19 -4.13 14.66
N VAL A 32 -13.17 -4.89 15.09
CA VAL A 32 -12.28 -5.57 14.15
C VAL A 32 -13.19 -6.61 13.52
N ALA A 33 -13.65 -6.33 12.29
CA ALA A 33 -14.39 -7.29 11.51
C ALA A 33 -13.55 -8.58 11.50
N GLU A 34 -14.22 -9.71 11.74
CA GLU A 34 -13.56 -11.01 11.75
C GLU A 34 -12.69 -11.11 10.50
N ASN A 35 -11.41 -11.47 10.67
CA ASN A 35 -10.46 -11.53 9.56
C ASN A 35 -10.77 -12.79 8.74
N VAL A 36 -11.86 -12.73 7.97
CA VAL A 36 -12.34 -13.83 7.12
C VAL A 36 -11.28 -14.26 6.11
N LEU A 37 -10.38 -13.35 5.73
CA LEU A 37 -9.33 -13.63 4.76
C LEU A 37 -8.18 -14.44 5.36
N ASN A 38 -7.96 -14.43 6.67
CA ASN A 38 -6.91 -15.19 7.37
C ASN A 38 -5.49 -15.13 6.74
N ARG A 39 -5.18 -14.03 6.03
CA ARG A 39 -3.96 -13.86 5.19
C ARG A 39 -3.84 -14.84 4.01
N GLU A 40 -4.93 -15.48 3.62
CA GLU A 40 -5.06 -16.27 2.39
C GLU A 40 -5.38 -15.34 1.22
N PHE A 41 -4.33 -14.77 0.65
CA PHE A 41 -4.41 -13.86 -0.51
C PHE A 41 -4.48 -14.59 -1.86
N ASP A 42 -4.52 -15.92 -1.85
CA ASP A 42 -4.70 -16.72 -3.06
C ASP A 42 -6.20 -17.01 -3.28
N ALA A 43 -6.62 -16.92 -4.53
CA ALA A 43 -7.97 -17.27 -4.99
C ALA A 43 -7.87 -18.35 -6.06
N ASP A 44 -8.71 -19.38 -5.98
CA ASP A 44 -8.69 -20.50 -6.94
C ASP A 44 -9.40 -20.18 -8.27
N ALA A 45 -10.16 -19.08 -8.33
CA ALA A 45 -10.91 -18.65 -9.51
C ALA A 45 -11.09 -17.12 -9.53
N PRO A 46 -11.28 -16.51 -10.72
CA PRO A 46 -11.57 -15.08 -10.86
C PRO A 46 -12.81 -14.66 -10.05
N ASN A 47 -12.85 -13.39 -9.63
CA ASN A 47 -13.99 -12.78 -8.95
C ASN A 47 -14.39 -13.42 -7.61
N ARG A 48 -13.49 -14.15 -6.95
CA ARG A 48 -13.76 -14.75 -5.63
C ARG A 48 -13.31 -13.92 -4.45
N LYS A 49 -12.18 -13.24 -4.58
CA LYS A 49 -11.62 -12.39 -3.52
C LYS A 49 -11.13 -11.10 -4.16
N TRP A 50 -11.72 -9.99 -3.76
CA TRP A 50 -11.28 -8.66 -4.17
C TRP A 50 -10.62 -7.95 -3.00
N VAL A 51 -9.51 -7.28 -3.29
CA VAL A 51 -8.81 -6.44 -2.32
C VAL A 51 -8.88 -5.00 -2.77
N THR A 52 -9.19 -4.13 -1.82
CA THR A 52 -9.17 -2.68 -2.01
C THR A 52 -8.15 -2.07 -1.08
N ASP A 53 -7.41 -1.09 -1.58
CA ASP A 53 -6.54 -0.24 -0.76
C ASP A 53 -7.00 1.23 -0.85
N VAL A 54 -6.58 2.05 0.10
CA VAL A 54 -6.75 3.51 0.03
C VAL A 54 -5.41 4.15 0.33
N THR A 55 -4.77 4.66 -0.73
CA THR A 55 -3.46 5.32 -0.64
C THR A 55 -3.62 6.83 -0.79
N GLU A 56 -3.14 7.60 0.19
CA GLU A 56 -3.01 9.07 0.10
C GLU A 56 -1.69 9.44 -0.57
N PHE A 57 -1.74 10.31 -1.58
CA PHE A 57 -0.57 10.90 -2.22
C PHE A 57 -0.70 12.42 -2.33
N GLY A 58 0.42 13.11 -2.07
CA GLY A 58 0.52 14.56 -2.22
C GLY A 58 0.97 14.94 -3.63
N VAL A 59 0.21 15.82 -4.28
CA VAL A 59 0.57 16.43 -5.58
C VAL A 59 0.61 17.94 -5.38
N GLY A 60 1.82 18.49 -5.24
CA GLY A 60 2.01 19.88 -4.82
C GLY A 60 1.34 20.15 -3.47
N ASP A 61 0.50 21.19 -3.41
CA ASP A 61 -0.25 21.57 -2.21
C ASP A 61 -1.57 20.80 -2.03
N ARG A 62 -1.85 19.81 -2.89
CA ARG A 62 -3.12 19.07 -2.90
C ARG A 62 -2.91 17.63 -2.45
N LYS A 63 -3.83 17.14 -1.63
CA LYS A 63 -3.95 15.72 -1.29
C LYS A 63 -4.90 15.03 -2.25
N LEU A 64 -4.51 13.86 -2.73
CA LEU A 64 -5.33 12.98 -3.54
C LEU A 64 -5.35 11.59 -2.92
N TYR A 65 -6.48 10.91 -3.10
CA TYR A 65 -6.68 9.54 -2.63
C TYR A 65 -6.87 8.64 -3.85
N LEU A 66 -6.09 7.56 -3.90
CA LEU A 66 -6.22 6.49 -4.87
C LEU A 66 -6.85 5.30 -4.16
N SER A 67 -7.96 4.80 -4.70
CA SER A 67 -8.57 3.56 -4.25
C SER A 67 -8.67 2.56 -5.41
N PRO A 68 -7.72 1.63 -5.54
CA PRO A 68 -7.80 0.55 -6.52
C PRO A 68 -8.59 -0.63 -5.97
N VAL A 69 -9.26 -1.35 -6.86
CA VAL A 69 -9.89 -2.65 -6.63
C VAL A 69 -9.14 -3.69 -7.45
N MET A 70 -8.56 -4.68 -6.77
CA MET A 70 -7.74 -5.73 -7.36
C MET A 70 -8.41 -7.09 -7.22
N ASP A 71 -8.41 -7.89 -8.30
CA ASP A 71 -8.71 -9.33 -8.22
C ASP A 71 -7.49 -10.08 -7.67
N LEU A 72 -7.69 -10.90 -6.64
CA LEU A 72 -6.60 -11.72 -6.09
C LEU A 72 -6.27 -12.94 -6.94
N PHE A 73 -7.13 -13.34 -7.88
CA PHE A 73 -6.86 -14.48 -8.77
C PHE A 73 -5.65 -14.23 -9.68
N ASP A 74 -5.67 -13.13 -10.42
CA ASP A 74 -4.65 -12.78 -11.42
C ASP A 74 -3.88 -11.48 -11.08
N ARG A 75 -4.21 -10.86 -9.94
CA ARG A 75 -3.63 -9.58 -9.47
C ARG A 75 -3.92 -8.42 -10.41
N GLN A 76 -4.96 -8.52 -11.25
CA GLN A 76 -5.37 -7.43 -12.12
C GLN A 76 -6.17 -6.37 -11.36
N ILE A 77 -5.99 -5.11 -11.75
CA ILE A 77 -6.81 -4.00 -11.25
C ILE A 77 -8.10 -3.98 -12.07
N ILE A 78 -9.22 -4.32 -11.43
CA ILE A 78 -10.54 -4.29 -12.07
C ILE A 78 -11.06 -2.85 -12.18
N SER A 79 -10.77 -2.02 -11.18
CA SER A 79 -11.26 -0.64 -11.12
C SER A 79 -10.37 0.23 -10.24
N TYR A 80 -10.42 1.54 -10.45
CA TYR A 80 -9.76 2.50 -9.57
C TYR A 80 -10.57 3.80 -9.49
N SER A 81 -10.49 4.46 -8.34
CA SER A 81 -11.00 5.81 -8.13
C SER A 81 -9.87 6.73 -7.66
N ILE A 82 -9.82 7.93 -8.23
CA ILE A 82 -8.86 8.97 -7.88
C ILE A 82 -9.61 10.27 -7.65
N GLY A 83 -9.37 10.92 -6.51
CA GLY A 83 -10.06 12.15 -6.19
C GLY A 83 -9.47 12.90 -5.02
N PRO A 84 -9.87 14.17 -4.83
CA PRO A 84 -9.57 14.90 -3.62
C PRO A 84 -10.26 14.22 -2.41
N PRO A 85 -9.79 14.47 -1.17
CA PRO A 85 -10.53 14.10 0.03
C PRO A 85 -11.96 14.61 -0.12
N ARG A 86 -12.94 13.71 0.00
CA ARG A 86 -14.36 14.09 -0.04
C ARG A 86 -14.62 15.03 1.13
N THR A 87 -14.91 16.29 0.83
CA THR A 87 -15.47 17.23 1.80
C THR A 87 -16.86 16.71 2.17
N TRP A 88 -17.03 16.22 3.40
CA TRP A 88 -18.35 15.97 3.96
C TRP A 88 -19.10 17.31 3.98
N SER A 89 -20.16 17.41 3.20
CA SER A 89 -21.12 18.52 3.21
C SER A 89 -22.50 17.94 3.43
#